data_AF-A0ABD4ZGV2-F1
#
_entry.id   AF-A0ABD4ZGV2-F1
#
_cell.length_a   1.000
_cell.length_b   1.000
_cell.length_c   1.000
_cell.angle_alpha   90.00
_cell.angle_beta   90.00
_cell.angle_gamma   90.00
#
_symmetry.space_group_name_H-M   'P 1'
#
loop_
_entity.id
_entity.type
_entity.pdbx_description
1 polymer ?
#
loop_
_entity_poly.entity_id
_entity_poly.type
_entity_poly.pdbx_seq_one_letter_code
_entity_poly.pdbx_strand_id
1 'polypeptide(L)'
;MTTKRKPYVRPMTSTWWKKLPFYRFYMLREGTAVPAVWFSIELIFGLFALKNGPEAWAGFVDFLQNPVIVIINLITLAAAL
;
A
#
# COMPACT_ATOMS: atom_id res chain seq x y z
N MET A 1 -8.20 36.69 29.54
CA MET A 1 -6.74 36.95 29.57
C MET A 1 -6.05 36.01 28.60
N THR A 2 -5.75 36.47 27.39
CA THR A 2 -4.95 35.69 26.41
C THR A 2 -3.47 35.86 26.78
N THR A 3 -2.88 34.83 27.37
CA THR A 3 -1.46 34.82 27.75
C THR A 3 -0.59 35.01 26.50
N LYS A 4 0.30 36.02 26.49
CA LYS A 4 1.25 36.35 25.41
C LYS A 4 2.42 35.34 25.24
N ARG A 5 2.35 34.16 25.86
CA ARG A 5 3.44 33.17 25.76
C ARG A 5 3.40 32.48 24.40
N LYS A 6 4.54 32.44 23.71
CA LYS A 6 4.77 31.52 22.58
C LYS A 6 5.32 30.21 23.15
N PRO A 7 4.49 29.19 23.45
CA PRO A 7 4.99 27.92 23.93
C PRO A 7 5.92 27.29 22.90
N TYR A 8 7.00 26.67 23.38
CA TYR A 8 7.93 25.96 22.51
C TYR A 8 7.22 24.76 21.85
N VAL A 9 7.19 24.74 20.52
CA VAL A 9 6.72 23.59 19.75
C VAL A 9 7.95 22.78 19.36
N ARG A 10 8.05 21.56 19.87
CA ARG A 10 9.16 20.67 19.52
C ARG A 10 9.05 20.32 18.03
N PRO A 11 10.11 20.54 17.22
CA PRO A 11 10.07 20.17 15.81
C PRO A 11 9.99 18.65 15.65
N MET A 12 8.97 18.18 14.94
CA MET A 12 8.76 16.76 14.61
C MET A 12 9.26 16.52 13.18
N THR A 13 10.46 15.96 13.05
CA THR A 13 11.04 15.62 11.74
C THR A 13 10.25 14.50 11.07
N SER A 14 10.06 14.51 9.75
CA SER A 14 9.37 13.42 9.01
C SER A 14 9.99 12.03 9.22
N THR A 15 11.27 11.98 9.58
CA THR A 15 12.02 10.76 9.92
C THR A 15 11.92 10.33 11.39
N TRP A 16 11.00 10.91 12.17
CA TRP A 16 10.86 10.62 13.60
C TRP A 16 10.72 9.11 13.91
N TRP A 17 9.99 8.39 13.05
CA TRP A 17 9.70 6.96 13.21
C TRP A 17 10.93 6.07 13.02
N LYS A 18 12.00 6.58 12.40
CA LYS A 18 13.26 5.86 12.25
C LYS A 18 14.06 5.78 13.55
N LYS A 19 13.72 6.55 14.59
CA LYS A 19 14.54 6.68 15.82
C LYS A 19 14.52 5.43 16.71
N LEU A 20 13.37 4.74 16.79
CA LEU A 20 13.20 3.56 17.65
C LEU A 20 12.79 2.35 16.81
N PRO A 21 13.33 1.14 17.07
CA PRO A 21 12.93 -0.08 16.36
C PRO A 21 11.42 -0.32 16.40
N PHE A 22 10.78 -0.06 17.53
CA PHE A 22 9.32 -0.17 17.69
C PHE A 22 8.54 0.62 16.63
N TYR A 23 8.88 1.89 16.41
CA TYR A 23 8.19 2.72 15.43
C TYR A 23 8.45 2.28 13.99
N ARG A 24 9.60 1.66 13.70
CA ARG A 24 9.88 1.09 12.38
C ARG A 24 8.96 -0.09 12.07
N PHE A 25 8.82 -1.03 13.01
CA PHE A 25 7.92 -2.17 12.85
C PHE A 25 6.45 -1.74 12.78
N TYR A 26 6.05 -0.76 13.61
CA TYR A 26 4.72 -0.17 13.52
C TYR A 26 4.47 0.42 12.13
N MET A 27 5.35 1.31 11.64
CA MET A 27 5.18 1.91 10.31
C MET A 27 5.23 0.89 9.17
N LEU A 28 6.06 -0.16 9.30
CA LEU A 28 6.11 -1.25 8.33
C LEU A 28 4.77 -1.99 8.29
N ARG A 29 4.19 -2.32 9.44
CA ARG A 29 2.87 -2.93 9.57
C ARG A 29 1.78 -2.05 8.96
N GLU A 30 1.74 -0.76 9.29
CA GLU A 30 0.76 0.16 8.69
C GLU A 30 0.99 0.28 7.17
N GLY A 31 2.23 0.16 6.70
CA GLY A 31 2.59 0.19 5.29
C GLY A 31 2.02 -0.97 4.47
N THR A 32 1.69 -2.13 5.08
CA THR A 32 1.09 -3.26 4.36
C THR A 32 -0.32 -2.97 3.84
N ALA A 33 -0.95 -1.88 4.29
CA ALA A 33 -2.20 -1.40 3.71
C ALA A 33 -2.07 -1.01 2.23
N VAL A 34 -0.89 -0.54 1.78
CA VAL A 34 -0.66 -0.16 0.38
C VAL A 34 -0.78 -1.35 -0.59
N PRO A 35 -0.02 -2.46 -0.40
CA PRO A 35 -0.20 -3.65 -1.24
C PRO A 35 -1.61 -4.27 -1.12
N ALA A 36 -2.25 -4.19 0.05
CA ALA A 36 -3.63 -4.66 0.20
C ALA A 36 -4.62 -3.88 -0.68
N VAL A 37 -4.47 -2.55 -0.76
CA VAL A 37 -5.27 -1.70 -1.66
C VAL A 37 -4.96 -2.00 -3.12
N TRP A 38 -3.68 -2.15 -3.49
CA TRP A 38 -3.27 -2.57 -4.83
C TRP A 38 -3.99 -3.85 -5.26
N PHE A 39 -3.91 -4.90 -4.44
CA PHE A 39 -4.50 -6.19 -4.76
C PHE A 39 -6.03 -6.13 -4.84
N SER A 40 -6.65 -5.30 -4.00
CA SER A 40 -8.09 -5.04 -4.07
C SER A 40 -8.49 -4.43 -5.42
N ILE A 41 -7.71 -3.47 -5.94
CA ILE A 41 -7.92 -2.88 -7.26
C ILE A 41 -7.74 -3.92 -8.36
N GLU A 42 -6.70 -4.75 -8.27
CA GLU A 42 -6.45 -5.83 -9.22
C GLU A 42 -7.63 -6.81 -9.31
N LEU A 43 -8.18 -7.22 -8.16
CA LEU A 43 -9.36 -8.09 -8.10
C LEU A 43 -10.60 -7.43 -8.69
N ILE A 44 -10.84 -6.14 -8.39
CA ILE A 44 -11.95 -5.38 -8.96
C ILE A 44 -11.81 -5.31 -10.48
N PHE A 45 -10.60 -5.04 -10.99
CA PHE A 45 -10.33 -5.04 -12.42
C PHE A 45 -10.61 -6.40 -13.06
N GLY A 46 -10.16 -7.49 -12.43
CA GLY A 46 -10.47 -8.86 -12.86
C GLY A 46 -11.97 -9.15 -12.90
N LEU A 47 -12.74 -8.66 -11.92
CA LEU A 47 -14.20 -8.79 -11.91
C LEU A 47 -14.86 -8.09 -13.11
N PHE A 48 -14.42 -6.87 -13.44
CA PHE A 48 -14.92 -6.14 -14.61
C PHE A 48 -14.49 -6.80 -15.93
N ALA A 49 -13.26 -7.30 -16.01
CA ALA A 49 -12.78 -8.05 -17.17
C ALA A 49 -13.63 -9.31 -17.40
N LEU A 50 -13.93 -10.05 -16.34
CA LEU A 50 -14.79 -11.24 -16.40
C LEU A 50 -16.20 -10.91 -16.88
N LYS A 51 -16.78 -9.80 -16.40
CA LYS A 51 -18.10 -9.31 -16.83
C LYS A 51 -18.14 -8.95 -18.31
N ASN A 52 -17.05 -8.40 -18.86
CA ASN A 52 -16.99 -7.87 -20.21
C ASN A 52 -16.73 -8.94 -21.30
N GLY A 53 -16.53 -10.20 -20.91
CA GLY A 53 -16.47 -11.34 -21.82
C GLY A 53 -15.07 -11.94 -21.99
N PRO A 54 -14.94 -12.96 -22.84
CA PRO A 54 -13.73 -13.78 -22.97
C PRO A 54 -12.48 -13.00 -23.39
N GLU A 55 -12.61 -12.04 -24.30
CA GLU A 55 -11.49 -11.24 -24.80
C GLU A 55 -10.93 -10.32 -23.70
N ALA A 56 -11.81 -9.67 -22.93
CA ALA A 56 -11.41 -8.83 -21.80
C ALA A 56 -10.76 -9.66 -20.69
N TRP A 57 -11.28 -10.85 -20.41
CA TRP A 57 -10.68 -11.79 -19.48
C TRP A 57 -9.28 -12.25 -19.92
N ALA A 58 -9.10 -12.59 -21.19
CA ALA A 58 -7.79 -12.94 -21.73
C ALA A 58 -6.79 -11.78 -21.56
N GLY A 59 -7.20 -10.54 -21.84
CA GLY A 59 -6.36 -9.36 -21.59
C GLY A 59 -5.98 -9.16 -20.12
N PHE A 60 -6.88 -9.48 -19.18
CA PHE A 60 -6.56 -9.49 -17.75
C PHE A 60 -5.54 -10.58 -17.39
N VAL A 61 -5.68 -11.80 -17.93
CA VAL A 61 -4.72 -12.88 -17.73
C VAL A 61 -3.33 -12.49 -18.29
N ASP A 62 -3.28 -11.91 -19.48
CA ASP A 62 -2.02 -11.44 -20.09
C ASP A 62 -1.37 -10.33 -19.24
N PHE A 63 -2.18 -9.43 -18.66
CA PHE A 63 -1.71 -8.43 -17.70
C PHE A 63 -1.07 -9.07 -16.46
N LEU A 64 -1.70 -10.10 -15.87
CA LEU A 64 -1.15 -10.83 -14.72
C LEU A 64 0.14 -11.59 -15.04
N GLN A 65 0.34 -12.01 -16.29
CA GLN A 65 1.57 -12.68 -16.73
C GLN A 65 2.76 -11.75 -16.88
N ASN A 66 2.55 -10.42 -16.85
CA ASN A 66 3.66 -9.47 -16.86
C ASN A 66 4.58 -9.69 -15.65
N PRO A 67 5.90 -9.91 -15.85
CA PRO A 67 6.82 -10.20 -14.76
C PRO A 67 6.82 -9.15 -13.64
N VAL A 68 6.58 -7.88 -13.97
CA VAL A 68 6.49 -6.79 -12.98
C VAL A 68 5.28 -6.98 -12.08
N ILE A 69 4.13 -7.34 -12.65
CA ILE A 69 2.90 -7.58 -11.90
C ILE A 69 3.05 -8.82 -11.01
N VAL A 70 3.66 -9.88 -11.53
CA VAL A 70 4.01 -11.06 -10.72
C VAL A 70 4.86 -10.70 -9.51
N ILE A 71 5.92 -9.89 -9.70
CA ILE A 71 6.78 -9.44 -8.58
C ILE A 71 5.98 -8.62 -7.57
N ILE A 72 5.14 -7.68 -8.02
CA ILE A 72 4.30 -6.88 -7.13
C ILE A 72 3.33 -7.76 -6.34
N ASN A 73 2.75 -8.79 -6.95
CA ASN A 73 1.83 -9.71 -6.29
C ASN A 73 2.55 -10.64 -5.31
N LEU A 74 3.81 -11.02 -5.58
CA LEU A 74 4.65 -11.72 -4.60
C LEU A 74 4.97 -10.85 -3.38
N ILE A 75 5.27 -9.56 -3.60
CA ILE A 75 5.45 -8.59 -2.50
C ILE A 75 4.16 -8.45 -1.70
N THR A 76 3.02 -8.38 -2.38
CA THR A 76 1.69 -8.30 -1.76
C THR A 76 1.43 -9.53 -0.90
N LEU A 77 1.71 -10.73 -1.41
CA LEU A 77 1.57 -11.98 -0.66
C LEU A 77 2.47 -11.96 0.59
N ALA A 78 3.73 -11.57 0.45
CA ALA A 78 4.66 -11.48 1.58
C ALA A 78 4.22 -10.44 2.63
N ALA A 79 3.53 -9.37 2.21
CA ALA A 79 2.99 -8.35 3.11
C ALA A 79 1.71 -8.79 3.84
N ALA A 80 1.03 -9.83 3.35
CA ALA A 80 -0.21 -10.36 3.90
C ALA A 80 -0.02 -11.53 4.88
N LEU A 81 1.14 -12.20 4.84
CA LEU A 81 1.53 -13.32 5.72
C LEU A 81 2.24 -12.82 6.99
#